data_AF-Q1ZPA7-F1
#
_entry.id   AF-Q1ZPA7-F1
#
_cell.length_a   1.000
_cell.length_b   1.000
_cell.length_c   1.000
_cell.angle_alpha   90.00
_cell.angle_beta   90.00
_cell.angle_gamma   90.00
#
_symmetry.space_group_name_H-M   'P 1'
#
loop_
_entity.id
_entity.type
_entity.pdbx_description
1 polymer ?
#
loop_
_entity_poly.entity_id
_entity_poly.type
_entity_poly.pdbx_seq_one_letter_code
_entity_poly.pdbx_strand_id
1 'polypeptide(L)'
;MLYKTLLIIVTLLLTVLGVNALAHSQGDLPIIALAIPALWLLPQGGVAAWLLLLGLGAFGYVLPEQPVALSVSLFMMLPILMICTSPKGCWQLGSLMISIVLAMNAGLMALQAEGKLPGSIGATVIQIIGIAIIWFAARSWRPVEGNTWWPLLLVIPLWVGGMEHAALLALCVIGIIAALQSLDKLHLDEWIPKLACVLPAVGFATLVIMPQFDVANPILVSWLLVLGGGLLGESLLEDPEEEE
;
A
#
# COMPACT_ATOMS: atom_id res chain seq x y z
N MET A 1 3.87 1.30 26.12
CA MET A 1 5.02 0.84 25.32
C MET A 1 4.80 -0.54 24.72
N LEU A 2 4.62 -1.61 25.52
CA LEU A 2 4.46 -2.98 24.99
C LEU A 2 3.31 -3.16 23.98
N TYR A 3 2.13 -2.61 24.28
CA TYR A 3 0.96 -2.72 23.38
C TYR A 3 1.19 -2.04 22.02
N LYS A 4 1.81 -0.84 22.02
CA LYS A 4 2.20 -0.12 20.80
C LYS A 4 3.20 -0.92 19.96
N THR A 5 4.25 -1.43 20.59
CA THR A 5 5.25 -2.27 19.92
C THR A 5 4.60 -3.51 19.31
N LEU A 6 3.66 -4.13 20.03
CA LEU A 6 2.91 -5.28 19.53
C LEU A 6 2.05 -4.90 18.31
N LEU A 7 1.33 -3.77 18.33
CA LEU A 7 0.56 -3.31 17.17
C LEU A 7 1.44 -3.05 15.94
N ILE A 8 2.62 -2.45 16.12
CA ILE A 8 3.58 -2.24 15.04
C ILE A 8 4.05 -3.59 14.47
N ILE A 9 4.49 -4.51 15.33
CA ILE A 9 4.94 -5.85 14.92
C ILE A 9 3.82 -6.60 14.19
N VAL A 10 2.60 -6.58 14.71
CA VAL A 10 1.44 -7.21 14.08
C VAL A 10 1.18 -6.60 12.71
N THR A 11 1.24 -5.27 12.57
CA THR A 11 1.02 -4.60 11.27
C THR A 11 2.07 -5.04 10.25
N LEU A 12 3.35 -5.11 10.65
CA LEU A 12 4.44 -5.59 9.79
C LEU A 12 4.25 -7.06 9.38
N LEU A 13 3.91 -7.93 10.34
CA LEU A 13 3.65 -9.36 10.08
C LEU A 13 2.45 -9.54 9.14
N LEU A 14 1.37 -8.77 9.33
CA LEU A 14 0.20 -8.81 8.46
C LEU A 14 0.52 -8.32 7.04
N THR A 15 1.43 -7.36 6.88
CA THR A 15 1.90 -6.94 5.56
C THR A 15 2.69 -8.04 4.86
N VAL A 16 3.62 -8.69 5.56
CA VAL A 16 4.39 -9.83 5.02
C VAL A 16 3.45 -10.95 4.59
N LEU A 17 2.50 -11.33 5.45
CA LEU A 17 1.52 -12.38 5.17
C LEU A 17 0.58 -11.99 4.03
N GLY A 18 0.10 -10.75 4.00
CA GLY A 18 -0.79 -10.24 2.96
C GLY A 18 -0.14 -10.23 1.59
N VAL A 19 1.09 -9.72 1.49
CA VAL A 19 1.84 -9.74 0.21
C VAL A 19 2.16 -11.16 -0.23
N ASN A 20 2.50 -12.05 0.70
CA ASN A 20 2.74 -13.45 0.37
C ASN A 20 1.46 -14.14 -0.17
N ALA A 21 0.30 -13.88 0.43
CA ALA A 21 -0.98 -14.39 -0.05
C ALA A 21 -1.35 -13.81 -1.43
N LEU A 22 -1.17 -12.51 -1.61
CA LEU A 22 -1.35 -11.83 -2.90
C LEU A 22 -0.51 -12.47 -4.00
N ALA A 23 0.75 -12.77 -3.70
CA ALA A 23 1.69 -13.34 -4.65
C ALA A 23 1.41 -14.82 -4.96
N HIS A 24 0.98 -15.62 -3.98
CA HIS A 24 0.51 -16.99 -4.21
C HIS A 24 -0.77 -17.06 -5.04
N SER A 25 -1.63 -16.04 -4.95
CA SER A 25 -2.84 -15.95 -5.76
C SER A 25 -2.56 -15.66 -7.24
N GLN A 26 -1.30 -15.41 -7.63
CA GLN A 26 -0.89 -15.06 -9.00
C GLN A 26 -1.70 -13.94 -9.67
N GLY A 27 -2.26 -13.02 -8.85
CA GLY A 27 -3.14 -11.95 -9.34
C GLY A 27 -4.58 -12.39 -9.65
N ASP A 28 -4.92 -13.67 -9.57
CA ASP A 28 -6.29 -14.19 -9.66
C ASP A 28 -7.02 -13.99 -8.33
N LEU A 29 -7.26 -12.72 -8.01
CA LEU A 29 -7.98 -12.30 -6.83
C LEU A 29 -9.36 -11.80 -7.21
N PRO A 30 -10.42 -12.34 -6.57
CA PRO A 30 -11.74 -11.82 -6.80
C PRO A 30 -11.77 -10.40 -6.24
N ILE A 31 -12.33 -9.46 -7.00
CA ILE A 31 -12.43 -8.05 -6.62
C ILE A 31 -13.06 -7.90 -5.23
N ILE A 32 -13.96 -8.82 -4.85
CA ILE A 32 -14.60 -8.85 -3.55
C ILE A 32 -13.61 -8.96 -2.38
N ALA A 33 -12.48 -9.65 -2.54
CA ALA A 33 -11.47 -9.79 -1.49
C ALA A 33 -10.86 -8.44 -1.09
N LEU A 34 -10.64 -7.55 -2.07
CA LEU A 34 -10.18 -6.18 -1.84
C LEU A 34 -11.32 -5.23 -1.45
N ALA A 35 -12.57 -5.58 -1.76
CA ALA A 35 -13.74 -4.82 -1.32
C ALA A 35 -14.09 -5.04 0.16
N ILE A 36 -13.86 -6.24 0.72
CA ILE A 36 -14.21 -6.56 2.12
C ILE A 36 -13.65 -5.55 3.13
N PRO A 37 -12.34 -5.17 3.10
CA PRO A 37 -11.81 -4.17 4.02
C PRO A 37 -12.51 -2.81 3.90
N ALA A 38 -12.89 -2.40 2.68
CA ALA A 38 -13.61 -1.15 2.48
C ALA A 38 -15.07 -1.24 2.95
N LEU A 39 -15.75 -2.37 2.71
CA LEU A 39 -17.10 -2.65 3.19
C LEU A 39 -17.19 -2.69 4.72
N TRP A 40 -16.13 -3.17 5.38
CA TRP A 40 -15.99 -3.15 6.84
C TRP A 40 -16.05 -1.75 7.43
N LEU A 41 -15.61 -0.77 6.66
CA LEU A 41 -15.53 0.62 7.07
C LEU A 41 -16.70 1.48 6.57
N LEU A 42 -17.39 1.04 5.52
CA LEU A 42 -18.45 1.79 4.84
C LEU A 42 -19.58 2.30 5.75
N PRO A 43 -20.03 1.57 6.79
CA PRO A 43 -21.12 2.03 7.66
C PRO A 43 -20.83 3.31 8.45
N GLN A 44 -19.54 3.63 8.70
CA GLN A 44 -19.15 4.76 9.56
C GLN A 44 -18.03 5.64 8.98
N GLY A 45 -17.33 5.18 7.93
CA GLY A 45 -16.20 5.90 7.32
C GLY A 45 -16.58 6.95 6.27
N GLY A 46 -17.88 7.20 6.03
CA GLY A 46 -18.37 8.27 5.17
C GLY A 46 -17.78 8.24 3.75
N VAL A 47 -17.42 9.42 3.22
CA VAL A 47 -16.85 9.57 1.87
C VAL A 47 -15.49 8.87 1.73
N ALA A 48 -14.67 8.86 2.79
CA ALA A 48 -13.35 8.22 2.76
C ALA A 48 -13.46 6.70 2.55
N ALA A 49 -14.46 6.03 3.15
CA ALA A 49 -14.68 4.61 2.93
C ALA A 49 -15.12 4.29 1.48
N TRP A 50 -15.94 5.15 0.86
CA TRP A 50 -16.30 5.02 -0.55
C TRP A 50 -15.11 5.21 -1.48
N LEU A 51 -14.25 6.20 -1.19
CA LEU A 51 -13.02 6.42 -1.95
C LEU A 51 -12.05 5.24 -1.78
N LEU A 52 -11.93 4.68 -0.57
CA LEU A 52 -11.12 3.48 -0.35
C LEU A 52 -11.65 2.28 -1.14
N LEU A 53 -12.98 2.09 -1.17
CA LEU A 53 -13.61 1.03 -1.97
C LEU A 53 -13.33 1.20 -3.46
N LEU A 54 -13.45 2.43 -3.96
CA LEU A 54 -13.17 2.75 -5.35
C LEU A 54 -11.68 2.55 -5.69
N GLY A 55 -10.77 2.99 -4.81
CA GLY A 55 -9.33 2.85 -5.00
C GLY A 55 -8.87 1.38 -4.96
N LEU A 56 -9.28 0.61 -3.94
CA LEU A 56 -8.98 -0.82 -3.83
C LEU A 56 -9.66 -1.63 -4.93
N GLY A 57 -10.89 -1.26 -5.32
CA GLY A 57 -11.63 -1.89 -6.41
C GLY A 57 -10.96 -1.66 -7.77
N ALA A 58 -10.55 -0.42 -8.07
CA ALA A 58 -9.82 -0.09 -9.30
C ALA A 58 -8.46 -0.80 -9.34
N PHE A 59 -7.73 -0.82 -8.22
CA PHE A 59 -6.46 -1.53 -8.10
C PHE A 59 -6.63 -3.04 -8.32
N GLY A 60 -7.63 -3.64 -7.68
CA GLY A 60 -7.94 -5.07 -7.78
C GLY A 60 -8.44 -5.50 -9.15
N TYR A 61 -9.20 -4.64 -9.84
CA TYR A 61 -9.77 -4.94 -11.16
C TYR A 61 -8.69 -5.21 -12.21
N VAL A 62 -7.60 -4.44 -12.18
CA VAL A 62 -6.50 -4.56 -13.16
C VAL A 62 -5.36 -5.44 -12.68
N LEU A 63 -5.45 -5.98 -11.47
CA LEU A 63 -4.43 -6.85 -10.88
C LEU A 63 -4.14 -8.11 -11.73
N PRO A 64 -5.13 -8.80 -12.34
CA PRO A 64 -4.85 -9.96 -13.19
C PRO A 64 -4.06 -9.62 -14.47
N GLU A 65 -4.11 -8.37 -14.92
CA GLU A 65 -3.38 -7.90 -16.11
C GLU A 65 -1.94 -7.48 -15.80
N GLN A 66 -1.50 -7.53 -14.54
CA GLN A 66 -0.20 -7.03 -14.10
C GLN A 66 0.59 -8.09 -13.33
N PRO A 67 1.93 -8.09 -13.45
CA PRO A 67 2.78 -8.85 -12.54
C PRO A 67 2.62 -8.35 -11.10
N VAL A 68 2.43 -9.27 -10.15
CA VAL A 68 2.28 -8.92 -8.72
C VAL A 68 3.44 -8.07 -8.21
N ALA A 69 4.67 -8.35 -8.64
CA ALA A 69 5.86 -7.57 -8.28
C ALA A 69 5.75 -6.10 -8.71
N LEU A 70 5.21 -5.84 -9.90
CA LEU A 70 4.99 -4.49 -10.39
C LEU A 70 3.92 -3.79 -9.54
N SER A 71 2.76 -4.43 -9.36
CA SER A 71 1.64 -3.85 -8.61
C SER A 71 1.99 -3.55 -7.15
N VAL A 72 2.77 -4.43 -6.50
CA VAL A 72 3.26 -4.18 -5.13
C VAL A 72 4.30 -3.07 -5.10
N SER A 73 5.19 -2.97 -6.10
CA SER A 73 6.16 -1.87 -6.15
C SER A 73 5.51 -0.49 -6.30
N LEU A 74 4.36 -0.40 -6.98
CA LEU A 74 3.66 0.86 -7.17
C LEU A 74 3.16 1.45 -5.84
N PHE A 75 2.93 0.64 -4.81
CA PHE A 75 2.58 1.13 -3.48
C PHE A 75 3.68 2.00 -2.85
N MET A 76 4.92 1.95 -3.36
CA MET A 76 5.99 2.88 -2.97
C MET A 76 5.75 4.33 -3.38
N MET A 77 4.67 4.61 -4.11
CA MET A 77 4.19 5.98 -4.24
C MET A 77 3.58 6.51 -2.94
N LEU A 78 3.01 5.66 -2.07
CA LEU A 78 2.40 6.10 -0.81
C LEU A 78 3.37 6.87 0.11
N PRO A 79 4.59 6.35 0.40
CA PRO A 79 5.59 7.09 1.17
C PRO A 79 5.91 8.46 0.57
N ILE A 80 6.04 8.53 -0.76
CA ILE A 80 6.37 9.78 -1.45
C ILE A 80 5.22 10.78 -1.36
N LEU A 81 3.98 10.35 -1.60
CA LEU A 81 2.81 11.21 -1.42
C LEU A 81 2.67 11.71 0.03
N MET A 82 3.06 10.89 1.01
CA MET A 82 3.10 11.30 2.41
C MET A 82 4.18 12.37 2.68
N ILE A 83 5.40 12.20 2.16
CA ILE A 83 6.48 13.18 2.27
C ILE A 83 6.07 14.51 1.61
N CYS A 84 5.54 14.48 0.38
CA CYS A 84 5.13 15.66 -0.38
C CYS A 84 4.02 16.47 0.30
N THR A 85 3.27 15.86 1.21
CA THR A 85 2.14 16.49 1.88
C THR A 85 2.33 16.63 3.39
N SER A 86 3.57 16.40 3.86
CA SER A 86 4.01 16.65 5.22
C SER A 86 4.07 18.15 5.49
N PRO A 87 3.59 18.63 6.65
CA PRO A 87 3.66 20.04 7.02
C PRO A 87 5.09 20.56 7.20
N LYS A 88 6.07 19.66 7.42
CA LYS A 88 7.50 20.00 7.54
C LYS A 88 8.20 20.10 6.18
N GLY A 89 7.54 19.70 5.10
CA GLY A 89 8.15 19.54 3.78
C GLY A 89 8.43 20.85 3.04
N CYS A 90 9.61 20.98 2.43
CA CYS A 90 9.86 22.00 1.42
C CYS A 90 9.20 21.62 0.09
N TRP A 91 8.52 22.57 -0.57
CA TRP A 91 7.87 22.34 -1.87
C TRP A 91 8.86 21.86 -2.95
N GLN A 92 10.12 22.32 -2.90
CA GLN A 92 11.17 21.88 -3.83
C GLN A 92 11.47 20.38 -3.70
N LEU A 93 11.57 19.88 -2.47
CA LEU A 93 11.77 18.47 -2.20
C LEU A 93 10.58 17.63 -2.68
N GLY A 94 9.36 18.10 -2.40
CA GLY A 94 8.14 17.45 -2.89
C GLY A 94 8.10 17.36 -4.42
N SER A 95 8.47 18.43 -5.12
CA SER A 95 8.56 18.46 -6.58
C SER A 95 9.62 17.49 -7.12
N LEU A 96 10.80 17.43 -6.50
CA LEU A 96 11.86 16.50 -6.87
C LEU A 96 11.40 15.03 -6.73
N MET A 97 10.77 14.68 -5.60
CA MET A 97 10.29 13.33 -5.35
C MET A 97 9.20 12.90 -6.33
N ILE A 98 8.25 13.80 -6.63
CA ILE A 98 7.22 13.55 -7.65
C ILE A 98 7.85 13.34 -9.03
N SER A 99 8.84 14.15 -9.40
CA SER A 99 9.55 14.01 -10.67
C SER A 99 10.24 12.64 -10.79
N ILE A 100 10.92 12.18 -9.73
CA ILE A 100 11.55 10.85 -9.69
C ILE A 100 10.52 9.75 -9.90
N VAL A 101 9.39 9.80 -9.18
CA VAL A 101 8.31 8.80 -9.31
C VAL A 101 7.70 8.82 -10.70
N LEU A 102 7.45 9.99 -11.28
CA LEU A 102 6.89 10.10 -12.62
C LEU A 102 7.86 9.55 -13.68
N ALA A 103 9.13 9.92 -13.61
CA ALA A 103 10.17 9.40 -14.51
C ALA A 103 10.30 7.88 -14.40
N MET A 104 10.25 7.36 -13.17
CA MET A 104 10.28 5.93 -12.88
C MET A 104 9.09 5.19 -13.51
N ASN A 105 7.87 5.64 -13.23
CA ASN A 105 6.65 5.03 -13.78
C ASN A 105 6.62 5.13 -15.32
N ALA A 106 7.07 6.25 -15.89
CA ALA A 106 7.21 6.40 -17.34
C ALA A 106 8.22 5.38 -17.92
N GLY A 107 9.35 5.17 -17.25
CA GLY A 107 10.34 4.15 -17.63
C GLY A 107 9.77 2.72 -17.60
N LEU A 108 9.01 2.37 -16.55
CA LEU A 108 8.32 1.07 -16.46
C LEU A 108 7.28 0.91 -17.57
N MET A 109 6.48 1.93 -17.84
CA MET A 109 5.50 1.91 -18.94
C MET A 109 6.15 1.83 -20.33
N ALA A 110 7.30 2.47 -20.53
CA ALA A 110 8.06 2.35 -21.78
C ALA A 110 8.55 0.91 -22.00
N LEU A 111 9.05 0.25 -20.94
CA LEU A 111 9.44 -1.16 -21.01
C LEU A 111 8.26 -2.10 -21.26
N GLN A 112 7.07 -1.79 -20.73
CA GLN A 112 5.83 -2.50 -21.06
C GLN A 112 5.44 -2.31 -22.53
N ALA A 113 5.57 -1.10 -23.07
CA ALA A 113 5.31 -0.80 -24.48
C ALA A 113 6.22 -1.61 -25.43
N GLU A 114 7.48 -1.79 -25.05
CA GLU A 114 8.46 -2.57 -25.80
C GLU A 114 8.31 -4.09 -25.61
N GLY A 115 7.39 -4.55 -24.76
CA GLY A 115 7.21 -5.95 -24.42
C GLY A 115 8.35 -6.54 -23.60
N LYS A 116 9.24 -5.71 -23.04
CA LYS A 116 10.37 -6.11 -22.20
C LYS A 116 9.96 -6.33 -20.74
N LEU A 117 8.81 -5.78 -20.34
CA LEU A 117 8.22 -5.98 -19.01
C LEU A 117 6.78 -6.49 -19.19
N PRO A 118 6.38 -7.58 -18.49
CA PRO A 118 5.01 -8.05 -18.56
C PRO A 118 4.02 -7.04 -17.95
N GLY A 119 2.78 -7.12 -18.41
CA GLY A 119 1.67 -6.26 -17.99
C GLY A 119 1.28 -5.21 -19.02
N SER A 120 0.22 -4.46 -18.73
CA SER A 120 -0.34 -3.44 -19.62
C SER A 120 -0.12 -2.03 -19.08
N ILE A 121 0.18 -1.09 -19.98
CA ILE A 121 0.33 0.34 -19.65
C ILE A 121 -0.98 0.88 -19.04
N GLY A 122 -2.13 0.49 -19.62
CA GLY A 122 -3.44 0.90 -19.12
C GLY A 122 -3.69 0.45 -17.69
N ALA A 123 -3.32 -0.80 -17.39
CA ALA A 123 -3.39 -1.33 -16.03
C ALA A 123 -2.47 -0.56 -15.07
N THR A 124 -1.24 -0.18 -15.49
CA THR A 124 -0.31 0.59 -14.66
C THR A 124 -0.90 1.95 -14.31
N VAL A 125 -1.46 2.65 -15.31
CA VAL A 125 -2.11 3.95 -15.11
C VAL A 125 -3.31 3.83 -14.15
N ILE A 126 -4.14 2.81 -14.30
CA ILE A 126 -5.28 2.58 -13.40
C ILE A 126 -4.80 2.28 -11.98
N GLN A 127 -3.73 1.48 -11.79
CA GLN A 127 -3.16 1.24 -10.46
C GLN A 127 -2.58 2.51 -9.85
N ILE A 128 -1.90 3.35 -10.63
CA ILE A 128 -1.39 4.64 -10.15
C ILE A 128 -2.53 5.53 -9.64
N ILE A 129 -3.61 5.64 -10.41
CA ILE A 129 -4.82 6.38 -10.02
C ILE A 129 -5.45 5.76 -8.77
N GLY A 130 -5.57 4.43 -8.73
CA GLY A 130 -6.11 3.70 -7.58
C GLY A 130 -5.33 3.98 -6.30
N ILE A 131 -4.00 3.96 -6.36
CA ILE A 131 -3.12 4.26 -5.22
C ILE A 131 -3.25 5.72 -4.78
N ALA A 132 -3.35 6.68 -5.71
CA ALA A 132 -3.60 8.07 -5.38
C ALA A 132 -4.94 8.26 -4.65
N ILE A 133 -5.98 7.52 -5.04
CA ILE A 133 -7.29 7.54 -4.38
C ILE A 133 -7.22 6.88 -3.01
N ILE A 134 -6.52 5.74 -2.87
CA ILE A 134 -6.27 5.08 -1.58
C ILE A 134 -5.55 6.03 -0.62
N TRP A 135 -4.51 6.72 -1.10
CA TRP A 135 -3.78 7.73 -0.33
C TRP A 135 -4.71 8.86 0.13
N PHE A 136 -5.52 9.40 -0.78
CA PHE A 136 -6.45 10.47 -0.44
C PHE A 136 -7.52 10.03 0.58
N ALA A 137 -8.01 8.79 0.45
CA ALA A 137 -8.92 8.18 1.41
C ALA A 137 -8.28 8.02 2.78
N ALA A 138 -7.02 7.56 2.83
CA ALA A 138 -6.25 7.41 4.07
C ALA A 138 -5.96 8.77 4.74
N ARG A 139 -5.69 9.83 3.96
CA ARG A 139 -5.48 11.19 4.49
C ARG A 139 -6.76 11.80 5.05
N SER A 140 -7.89 11.52 4.42
CA SER A 140 -9.20 12.04 4.83
C SER A 140 -9.85 11.17 5.92
N TRP A 141 -9.13 10.18 6.42
CA TRP A 141 -9.62 9.17 7.34
C TRP A 141 -9.97 9.76 8.70
N ARG A 142 -11.05 9.27 9.31
CA ARG A 142 -11.40 9.54 10.70
C ARG A 142 -11.60 8.21 11.43
N PRO A 143 -11.09 8.06 12.67
CA PRO A 143 -11.25 6.83 13.43
C PRO A 143 -12.73 6.54 13.64
N VAL A 144 -13.07 5.26 13.48
CA VAL A 144 -14.44 4.75 13.57
C VAL A 144 -14.64 4.10 14.96
N GLU A 145 -15.74 4.40 15.64
CA GLU A 145 -16.01 3.90 16.99
C GLU A 145 -16.59 2.47 17.01
N GLY A 146 -17.38 2.08 16.00
CA GLY A 146 -17.99 0.76 15.90
C GLY A 146 -17.79 0.11 14.54
N ASN A 147 -16.93 -0.90 14.46
CA ASN A 147 -16.77 -1.65 13.22
C ASN A 147 -17.88 -2.69 13.09
N THR A 148 -18.47 -2.81 11.90
CA THR A 148 -19.59 -3.74 11.70
C THR A 148 -19.04 -5.10 11.31
N TRP A 149 -19.43 -6.16 12.00
CA TRP A 149 -18.80 -7.48 11.84
C TRP A 149 -19.29 -8.25 10.59
N TRP A 150 -20.35 -7.77 9.92
CA TRP A 150 -20.97 -8.46 8.80
C TRP A 150 -20.02 -8.72 7.60
N PRO A 151 -19.06 -7.85 7.22
CA PRO A 151 -18.17 -8.12 6.09
C PRO A 151 -17.18 -9.24 6.35
N LEU A 152 -16.89 -9.55 7.62
CA LEU A 152 -16.08 -10.72 7.98
C LEU A 152 -16.81 -12.02 7.61
N LEU A 153 -18.13 -12.04 7.55
CA LEU A 153 -18.88 -13.20 7.07
C LEU A 153 -18.60 -13.49 5.59
N LEU A 154 -18.24 -12.48 4.78
CA LEU A 154 -17.87 -12.67 3.37
C LEU A 154 -16.53 -13.43 3.20
N VAL A 155 -15.73 -13.52 4.26
CA VAL A 155 -14.51 -14.33 4.26
C VAL A 155 -14.83 -15.83 4.24
N ILE A 156 -15.96 -16.25 4.83
CA ILE A 156 -16.34 -17.67 4.91
C ILE A 156 -16.63 -18.25 3.51
N PRO A 157 -17.45 -17.62 2.64
CA PRO A 157 -17.62 -18.08 1.26
C PRO A 157 -16.33 -18.12 0.45
N LEU A 158 -15.42 -17.15 0.63
CA LEU A 158 -14.11 -17.15 -0.04
C LEU A 158 -13.29 -18.37 0.39
N TRP A 159 -13.29 -18.68 1.68
CA TRP A 159 -12.59 -19.85 2.21
C TRP A 159 -13.19 -21.16 1.69
N VAL A 160 -14.51 -21.32 1.77
CA VAL A 160 -15.22 -22.54 1.30
C VAL A 160 -15.10 -22.70 -0.22
N GLY A 161 -14.99 -21.59 -0.96
CA GLY A 161 -14.78 -21.58 -2.40
C GLY A 161 -13.36 -21.93 -2.86
N GLY A 162 -12.46 -22.31 -1.94
CA GLY A 162 -11.06 -22.64 -2.26
C GLY A 162 -10.18 -21.41 -2.52
N MET A 163 -10.67 -20.20 -2.22
CA MET A 163 -9.95 -18.93 -2.41
C MET A 163 -9.28 -18.50 -1.10
N GLU A 164 -8.54 -19.40 -0.48
CA GLU A 164 -7.93 -19.21 0.85
C GLU A 164 -6.97 -18.02 0.88
N HIS A 165 -6.19 -17.82 -0.19
CA HIS A 165 -5.27 -16.69 -0.32
C HIS A 165 -6.00 -15.34 -0.38
N ALA A 166 -7.16 -15.30 -1.03
CA ALA A 166 -8.00 -14.11 -1.12
C ALA A 166 -8.64 -13.76 0.24
N ALA A 167 -9.10 -14.78 0.95
CA ALA A 167 -9.61 -14.65 2.31
C ALA A 167 -8.52 -14.13 3.27
N LEU A 168 -7.31 -14.70 3.20
CA LEU A 168 -6.18 -14.29 4.03
C LEU A 168 -5.76 -12.85 3.74
N LEU A 169 -5.67 -12.45 2.47
CA LEU A 169 -5.38 -11.07 2.08
C LEU A 169 -6.40 -10.10 2.67
N ALA A 170 -7.69 -10.38 2.54
CA ALA A 170 -8.76 -9.54 3.08
C ALA A 170 -8.62 -9.36 4.60
N LEU A 171 -8.37 -10.47 5.33
CA LEU A 171 -8.14 -10.43 6.78
C LEU A 171 -6.88 -9.65 7.16
N CYS A 172 -5.79 -9.79 6.41
CA CYS A 172 -4.56 -9.03 6.63
C CYS A 172 -4.79 -7.52 6.48
N VAL A 173 -5.47 -7.10 5.41
CA VAL A 173 -5.77 -5.68 5.18
C VAL A 173 -6.71 -5.14 6.27
N ILE A 174 -7.76 -5.87 6.67
CA ILE A 174 -8.63 -5.49 7.80
C ILE A 174 -7.81 -5.36 9.08
N GLY A 175 -6.92 -6.32 9.37
CA GLY A 175 -6.08 -6.31 10.56
C GLY A 175 -5.12 -5.12 10.59
N ILE A 176 -4.52 -4.76 9.44
CA ILE A 176 -3.69 -3.55 9.30
C ILE A 176 -4.53 -2.30 9.61
N ILE A 177 -5.71 -2.17 8.99
CA ILE A 177 -6.60 -1.03 9.23
C ILE A 177 -7.03 -0.96 10.70
N ALA A 178 -7.39 -2.08 11.31
CA ALA A 178 -7.77 -2.18 12.72
C ALA A 178 -6.62 -1.78 13.65
N ALA A 179 -5.39 -2.21 13.34
CA ALA A 179 -4.19 -1.84 14.09
C ALA A 179 -3.89 -0.34 13.98
N LEU A 180 -4.00 0.24 12.77
CA LEU A 180 -3.83 1.68 12.54
C LEU A 180 -4.90 2.51 13.27
N GLN A 181 -6.18 2.09 13.23
CA GLN A 181 -7.25 2.73 14.01
C GLN A 181 -7.00 2.64 15.52
N SER A 182 -6.43 1.54 15.99
CA SER A 182 -6.10 1.37 17.41
C SER A 182 -4.94 2.27 17.84
N LEU A 183 -3.97 2.53 16.96
CA LEU A 183 -2.88 3.47 17.22
C LEU A 183 -3.39 4.92 17.27
N ASP A 184 -4.28 5.29 16.36
CA ASP A 184 -4.93 6.62 16.31
C ASP A 184 -5.74 6.89 17.59
N LYS A 185 -6.55 5.93 18.04
CA LYS A 185 -7.30 6.02 19.31
C LYS A 185 -6.42 6.14 20.56
N LEU A 186 -5.16 5.74 20.48
CA LEU A 186 -4.19 5.89 21.55
C LEU A 186 -3.43 7.22 21.49
N HIS A 187 -3.81 8.13 20.58
CA HIS A 187 -3.11 9.39 20.31
C HIS A 187 -1.64 9.18 19.95
N LEU A 188 -1.34 8.08 19.25
CA LEU A 188 0.00 7.76 18.75
C LEU A 188 0.14 8.16 17.27
N ASP A 189 -0.41 9.32 16.94
CA ASP A 189 -0.57 9.83 15.57
C ASP A 189 0.78 10.00 14.85
N GLU A 190 1.87 10.17 15.61
CA GLU A 190 3.24 10.23 15.09
C GLU A 190 3.71 8.93 14.40
N TRP A 191 3.12 7.77 14.72
CA TRP A 191 3.52 6.47 14.15
C TRP A 191 2.78 6.13 12.87
N ILE A 192 1.61 6.72 12.64
CA ILE A 192 0.78 6.42 11.46
C ILE A 192 1.50 6.85 10.17
N PRO A 193 2.08 8.07 10.05
CA PRO A 193 2.87 8.46 8.89
C PRO A 193 4.11 7.58 8.68
N LYS A 194 4.79 7.19 9.79
CA LYS A 194 5.97 6.30 9.73
C LYS A 194 5.60 4.92 9.19
N LEU A 195 4.50 4.34 9.68
CA LEU A 195 3.99 3.06 9.17
C LEU A 195 3.54 3.16 7.71
N ALA A 196 2.89 4.25 7.32
CA ALA A 196 2.52 4.48 5.91
C ALA A 196 3.75 4.51 4.97
N CYS A 197 4.91 4.93 5.48
CA CYS A 197 6.19 4.88 4.76
C CYS A 197 6.80 3.46 4.74
N VAL A 198 6.78 2.77 5.89
CA VAL A 198 7.46 1.47 6.06
C VAL A 198 6.69 0.30 5.46
N LEU A 199 5.36 0.28 5.53
CA LEU A 199 4.56 -0.87 5.09
C LEU A 199 4.75 -1.20 3.60
N PRO A 200 4.72 -0.23 2.66
CA PRO A 200 5.01 -0.52 1.26
C PRO A 200 6.42 -1.08 1.03
N ALA A 201 7.42 -0.55 1.75
CA ALA A 201 8.80 -1.00 1.64
C ALA A 201 8.96 -2.45 2.12
N VAL A 202 8.36 -2.79 3.27
CA VAL A 202 8.36 -4.15 3.82
C VAL A 202 7.58 -5.11 2.92
N GLY A 203 6.46 -4.67 2.36
CA GLY A 203 5.67 -5.43 1.40
C GLY A 203 6.51 -5.82 0.18
N PHE A 204 7.18 -4.87 -0.47
CA PHE A 204 8.01 -5.17 -1.62
C PHE A 204 9.26 -5.99 -1.26
N ALA A 205 9.94 -5.67 -0.15
CA ALA A 205 11.10 -6.43 0.32
C ALA A 205 10.77 -7.91 0.54
N THR A 206 9.54 -8.21 0.99
CA THR A 206 9.05 -9.59 1.14
C THR A 206 9.09 -10.34 -0.19
N LEU A 207 8.68 -9.70 -1.30
CA LEU A 207 8.73 -10.33 -2.63
C LEU A 207 10.16 -10.58 -3.10
N VAL A 208 11.07 -9.63 -2.86
CA VAL A 208 12.47 -9.74 -3.29
C VAL A 208 13.21 -10.88 -2.57
N ILE A 209 12.91 -11.11 -1.29
CA ILE A 209 13.57 -12.14 -0.48
C ILE A 209 13.01 -13.54 -0.79
N MET A 210 11.76 -13.64 -1.25
CA MET A 210 11.10 -14.91 -1.51
C MET A 210 11.56 -15.52 -2.84
N PRO A 211 12.25 -16.68 -2.84
CA PRO A 211 12.87 -17.24 -4.05
C PRO A 211 11.86 -17.74 -5.09
N GLN A 212 10.59 -17.84 -4.72
CA GLN A 212 9.50 -18.30 -5.58
C GLN A 212 8.95 -17.19 -6.51
N PHE A 213 9.34 -15.93 -6.30
CA PHE A 213 8.87 -14.80 -7.10
C PHE A 213 10.04 -14.17 -7.84
N ASP A 214 9.97 -14.17 -9.17
CA ASP A 214 10.97 -13.51 -10.01
C ASP A 214 10.64 -12.02 -10.16
N VAL A 215 11.46 -11.17 -9.55
CA VAL A 215 11.31 -9.72 -9.60
C VAL A 215 12.19 -9.18 -10.72
N ALA A 216 11.58 -8.65 -11.77
CA ALA A 216 12.32 -8.10 -12.89
C ALA A 216 13.27 -6.97 -12.43
N ASN A 217 14.52 -7.02 -12.89
CA ASN A 217 15.56 -6.04 -12.53
C ASN A 217 15.11 -4.56 -12.66
N PRO A 218 14.37 -4.14 -13.72
CA PRO A 218 13.90 -2.77 -13.81
C PRO A 218 13.00 -2.36 -12.64
N ILE A 219 12.16 -3.27 -12.15
CA ILE A 219 11.27 -3.03 -11.00
C ILE A 219 12.12 -2.86 -9.73
N LEU A 220 13.12 -3.70 -9.51
CA LEU A 220 14.00 -3.61 -8.34
C LEU A 220 14.80 -2.29 -8.33
N VAL A 221 15.36 -1.89 -9.48
CA VAL A 221 16.08 -0.60 -9.61
C VAL A 221 15.14 0.58 -9.35
N SER A 222 13.93 0.52 -9.91
CA SER A 222 12.89 1.54 -9.72
C SER A 222 12.56 1.73 -8.23
N TRP A 223 12.41 0.61 -7.52
CA TRP A 223 12.13 0.57 -6.09
C TRP A 223 13.27 1.15 -5.24
N LEU A 224 14.52 0.76 -5.54
CA LEU A 224 15.70 1.30 -4.85
C LEU A 224 15.86 2.81 -5.07
N LEU A 225 15.55 3.31 -6.26
CA LEU A 225 15.57 4.75 -6.54
C LEU A 225 14.54 5.51 -5.72
N VAL A 226 13.33 4.97 -5.58
CA VAL A 226 12.27 5.57 -4.75
C VAL A 226 12.63 5.54 -3.27
N LEU A 227 13.17 4.43 -2.76
CA LEU A 227 13.66 4.36 -1.39
C LEU A 227 14.81 5.32 -1.13
N GLY A 228 15.80 5.34 -2.01
CA GLY A 228 16.95 6.24 -1.90
C GLY A 228 16.52 7.70 -1.94
N GLY A 229 15.60 8.05 -2.86
CA GLY A 229 15.01 9.38 -2.93
C GLY A 229 14.26 9.75 -1.65
N GLY A 230 13.44 8.84 -1.13
CA GLY A 230 12.70 9.03 0.12
C GLY A 230 13.62 9.24 1.33
N LEU A 231 14.65 8.42 1.48
CA LEU A 231 15.65 8.52 2.56
C LEU A 231 16.41 9.84 2.48
N LEU A 232 16.91 10.22 1.30
CA LEU A 232 17.57 11.50 1.10
C LEU A 232 16.63 12.67 1.39
N GLY A 233 15.35 12.54 1.03
CA GLY A 233 14.34 13.53 1.34
C GLY A 233 14.10 13.68 2.85
N GLU A 234 14.04 12.59 3.59
CA GLU A 234 13.90 12.62 5.05
C GLU A 234 15.13 13.25 5.71
N SER A 235 16.35 12.89 5.31
CA SER A 235 17.59 13.49 5.83
C SER A 235 17.71 14.99 5.51
N LEU A 236 17.14 15.46 4.40
CA LEU A 236 17.08 16.89 4.07
C LEU A 236 16.02 17.67 4.86
N LEU A 237 15.09 16.96 5.50
CA LEU A 237 14.05 17.54 6.37
C LEU A 237 14.44 17.54 7.84
N GLU A 238 15.48 16.81 8.22
CA GLU A 238 16.12 16.92 9.53
C GLU A 238 17.01 18.17 9.53
N ASP A 239 16.62 19.20 10.30
CA ASP A 239 17.45 20.39 10.49
C ASP A 239 18.76 19.98 11.17
N PRO A 240 19.94 20.49 10.74
CA PRO A 240 21.23 20.20 11.36
C PRO A 240 21.40 20.81 12.77
N GLU A 241 20.34 21.34 13.40
CA GLU A 241 20.40 22.10 14.66
C GLU A 241 20.07 21.26 15.94
N GLU A 242 19.89 19.94 15.85
CA GLU A 242 19.69 19.07 17.03
C GLU A 242 20.97 18.33 17.51
N GLU A 243 22.17 18.79 17.11
CA GLU A 243 23.48 18.31 17.61
C GLU A 243 24.29 19.41 18.32
N GLU A 244 23.70 20.11 19.32
CA GLU A 244 24.46 20.87 20.34
C GLU A 244 24.25 20.33 21.76
#